data_AF-A0A257ZLM0-F1
#
_entry.id   AF-A0A257ZLM0-F1
#
_cell.length_a   1.000
_cell.length_b   1.000
_cell.length_c   1.000
_cell.angle_alpha   90.00
_cell.angle_beta   90.00
_cell.angle_gamma   90.00
#
_symmetry.space_group_name_H-M   'P 1'
#
loop_
_entity.id
_entity.type
_entity.pdbx_description
1 polymer ?
#
loop_
_entity_poly.entity_id
_entity_poly.type
_entity_poly.pdbx_seq_one_letter_code
_entity_poly.pdbx_strand_id
1 'polypeptide(L)'
;MSLPGAFPLSVPSTSPTEPPSLYAAREPIFPRRVKGTFRTLKWWLLALMLGIYYVTPWLRWDRGPNLPDQAVLLDLGGRRFFFFMIEIWPQEFYFVAGLLIMAGLGLFLFTSAAGRVWCGYACPQTVWTDLFILVERWIEGDRNARLRLHHQAWDLEKLRKRAVKWTVWFLIGLAT
;
A
#
# COMPACT_ATOMS: atom_id res chain seq x y z
N MET A 1 28.46 69.40 5.59
CA MET A 1 28.64 67.98 5.95
C MET A 1 28.14 67.14 4.78
N SER A 2 29.06 66.80 3.89
CA SER A 2 28.87 65.97 2.70
C SER A 2 28.99 64.50 3.08
N LEU A 3 28.06 63.65 2.66
CA LEU A 3 28.31 62.25 2.33
C LEU A 3 27.19 61.70 1.41
N PRO A 4 27.50 60.66 0.61
CA PRO A 4 27.21 60.63 -0.81
C PRO A 4 26.41 59.37 -1.21
N GLY A 5 26.13 59.23 -2.49
CA GLY A 5 25.90 57.92 -3.10
C GLY A 5 24.44 57.50 -3.16
N ALA A 6 23.72 58.05 -4.15
CA ALA A 6 22.59 57.38 -4.74
C ALA A 6 23.05 56.01 -5.28
N PHE A 7 22.61 54.93 -4.64
CA PHE A 7 22.68 53.58 -5.22
C PHE A 7 21.51 53.47 -6.20
N PRO A 8 21.73 53.29 -7.51
CA PRO A 8 20.63 52.97 -8.41
C PRO A 8 20.23 51.52 -8.13
N LEU A 9 19.11 51.33 -7.44
CA LEU A 9 18.44 50.03 -7.42
C LEU A 9 17.90 49.78 -8.82
N SER A 10 18.64 49.04 -9.64
CA SER A 10 18.11 48.41 -10.84
C SER A 10 17.14 47.30 -10.40
N VAL A 11 15.89 47.68 -10.12
CA VAL A 11 14.79 46.74 -9.97
C VAL A 11 14.59 46.10 -11.34
N PRO A 12 14.80 44.78 -11.51
CA PRO A 12 14.45 44.14 -12.76
C PRO A 12 12.93 44.26 -12.91
N SER A 13 12.49 44.93 -13.97
CA SER A 13 11.08 45.08 -14.33
C SER A 13 10.51 43.70 -14.63
N THR A 14 10.06 43.02 -13.58
CA THR A 14 9.36 41.74 -13.69
C THR A 14 7.92 42.06 -14.07
N SER A 15 7.58 41.64 -15.28
CA SER A 15 6.25 41.67 -15.88
C SER A 15 5.22 41.05 -14.92
N PRO A 16 3.96 41.52 -14.90
CA PRO A 16 2.94 40.97 -14.01
C PRO A 16 2.46 39.62 -14.53
N THR A 17 2.07 38.72 -13.62
CA THR A 17 1.33 37.45 -13.83
C THR A 17 2.14 36.15 -13.72
N GLU A 18 2.65 35.81 -12.54
CA GLU A 18 2.53 34.44 -12.01
C GLU A 18 2.73 34.45 -10.48
N PRO A 19 1.80 33.96 -9.66
CA PRO A 19 2.04 33.84 -8.23
C PRO A 19 3.21 32.86 -8.00
N PRO A 20 4.12 33.13 -7.04
CA PRO A 20 5.23 32.22 -6.75
C PRO A 20 4.67 30.84 -6.43
N SER A 21 5.16 29.81 -7.13
CA SER A 21 4.65 28.45 -6.98
C SER A 21 4.86 27.98 -5.53
N LEU A 22 3.78 27.87 -4.77
CA LEU A 22 3.76 27.33 -3.40
C LEU A 22 4.00 25.81 -3.36
N TYR A 23 4.21 25.19 -4.52
CA TYR A 23 4.40 23.76 -4.68
C TYR A 23 5.90 23.42 -4.60
N ALA A 24 6.30 22.81 -3.49
CA ALA A 24 7.61 22.17 -3.39
C ALA A 24 7.58 20.85 -4.16
N ALA A 25 8.55 20.63 -5.06
CA ALA A 25 8.70 19.36 -5.75
C ALA A 25 8.91 18.23 -4.73
N ARG A 26 8.20 17.11 -4.91
CA ARG A 26 8.25 16.00 -3.96
C ARG A 26 9.61 15.32 -3.99
N GLU A 27 10.35 15.45 -2.90
CA GLU A 27 11.61 14.73 -2.75
C GLU A 27 11.36 13.22 -2.60
N PRO A 28 12.13 12.37 -3.31
CA PRO A 28 12.00 10.92 -3.18
C PRO A 28 12.47 10.45 -1.80
N ILE A 29 11.54 9.86 -1.03
CA ILE A 29 11.81 9.38 0.32
C ILE A 29 12.36 7.95 0.24
N PHE A 30 13.59 7.74 0.72
CA PHE A 30 14.22 6.41 0.80
C PHE A 30 14.21 5.87 2.24
N PRO A 31 13.27 4.98 2.62
CA PRO A 31 13.16 4.49 3.98
C PRO A 31 14.35 3.61 4.38
N ARG A 32 14.99 3.91 5.52
CA ARG A 32 16.08 3.12 6.10
C ARG A 32 15.54 1.81 6.69
N ARG A 33 16.31 0.72 6.61
CA ARG A 33 15.98 -0.55 7.26
C ARG A 33 16.12 -0.39 8.78
N VAL A 34 15.07 -0.75 9.51
CA VAL A 34 15.06 -0.83 10.97
C VAL A 34 14.95 -2.30 11.36
N LYS A 35 15.71 -2.74 12.37
CA LYS A 35 15.67 -4.09 12.94
C LYS A 35 15.05 -4.00 14.34
N GLY A 36 14.21 -4.96 14.70
CA GLY A 36 13.57 -5.00 16.02
C GLY A 36 12.40 -5.99 16.10
N THR A 37 11.93 -6.28 17.31
CA THR A 37 10.84 -7.22 17.60
C THR A 37 9.51 -6.80 16.98
N PHE A 38 9.19 -5.51 17.02
CA PHE A 38 8.00 -4.96 16.35
C PHE A 38 8.09 -5.08 14.82
N ARG A 39 9.32 -5.06 14.26
CA ARG A 39 9.51 -5.28 12.82
C ARG A 39 9.30 -6.75 12.45
N THR A 40 9.78 -7.69 13.26
CA THR A 40 9.53 -9.13 13.05
C THR A 40 8.06 -9.48 13.19
N LEU A 41 7.34 -8.87 14.13
CA LEU A 41 5.89 -9.02 14.24
C LEU A 41 5.18 -8.59 12.94
N LYS A 42 5.55 -7.44 12.38
CA LYS A 42 4.99 -6.96 11.11
C LYS A 42 5.23 -7.92 9.95
N TRP A 43 6.38 -8.60 9.91
CA TRP A 43 6.65 -9.65 8.92
C TRP A 43 5.70 -10.83 9.03
N TRP A 44 5.45 -11.30 10.26
CA TRP A 44 4.49 -12.37 10.52
C TRP A 44 3.07 -11.96 10.13
N LEU A 45 2.63 -10.74 10.49
CA LEU A 45 1.31 -10.23 10.11
C LEU A 45 1.17 -10.08 8.59
N LEU A 46 2.20 -9.58 7.90
CA LEU A 46 2.21 -9.47 6.45
C LEU A 46 2.06 -10.85 5.80
N ALA A 47 2.85 -11.83 6.25
CA ALA A 47 2.78 -13.19 5.73
C ALA A 47 1.41 -13.84 6.00
N LEU A 48 0.85 -13.65 7.19
CA LEU A 48 -0.46 -14.17 7.55
C LEU A 48 -1.58 -13.55 6.70
N MET A 49 -1.64 -12.22 6.61
CA MET A 49 -2.69 -11.51 5.85
C MET A 49 -2.64 -11.85 4.37
N LEU A 50 -1.44 -11.83 3.78
CA LEU A 50 -1.24 -12.16 2.37
C LEU A 50 -1.49 -13.65 2.09
N GLY A 51 -1.10 -14.52 3.03
CA GLY A 51 -1.39 -15.95 3.00
C GLY A 51 -2.88 -16.23 3.00
N ILE A 52 -3.65 -15.63 3.91
CA ILE A 52 -5.12 -15.76 3.92
C ILE A 52 -5.70 -15.27 2.59
N TYR A 53 -5.27 -14.11 2.11
CA TYR A 53 -5.77 -13.55 0.85
C TYR A 53 -5.56 -14.47 -0.35
N TYR A 54 -4.34 -15.00 -0.54
CA TYR A 54 -4.05 -15.87 -1.67
C TYR A 54 -4.50 -17.32 -1.49
N VAL A 55 -4.61 -17.83 -0.26
CA VAL A 55 -5.02 -19.23 -0.03
C VAL A 55 -6.54 -19.39 -0.06
N THR A 56 -7.30 -18.38 0.38
CA THR A 56 -8.78 -18.44 0.45
C THR A 56 -9.45 -18.89 -0.87
N PRO A 57 -9.10 -18.36 -2.06
CA PRO A 57 -9.77 -18.79 -3.30
C PRO A 57 -9.43 -20.22 -3.73
N TRP A 58 -8.28 -20.77 -3.29
CA TRP A 58 -7.87 -22.14 -3.62
C TRP A 58 -8.42 -23.18 -2.68
N LEU A 59 -9.05 -22.76 -1.57
CA LEU A 59 -9.64 -23.67 -0.62
C LEU A 59 -10.90 -24.28 -1.23
N ARG A 60 -10.80 -25.55 -1.63
CA ARG A 60 -11.92 -26.33 -2.12
C ARG A 60 -12.78 -26.82 -0.95
N TRP A 61 -14.09 -26.69 -1.10
CA TRP A 61 -15.08 -27.03 -0.10
C TRP A 61 -16.28 -27.69 -0.78
N ASP A 62 -16.46 -28.98 -0.53
CA ASP A 62 -17.53 -29.78 -1.13
C ASP A 62 -18.87 -29.45 -0.46
N ARG A 63 -19.87 -29.11 -1.28
CA ARG A 63 -21.26 -28.83 -0.85
C ARG A 63 -22.30 -29.67 -1.58
N GLY A 64 -21.85 -30.66 -2.37
CA GLY A 64 -22.69 -31.51 -3.19
C GLY A 64 -22.57 -31.23 -4.70
N PRO A 65 -23.12 -32.14 -5.54
CA PRO A 65 -22.76 -32.28 -6.96
C PRO A 65 -23.23 -31.15 -7.90
N ASN A 66 -24.05 -30.20 -7.43
CA ASN A 66 -24.61 -29.11 -8.26
C ASN A 66 -24.18 -27.71 -7.78
N LEU A 67 -23.30 -27.62 -6.79
CA LEU A 67 -22.87 -26.36 -6.18
C LEU A 67 -21.38 -26.15 -6.45
N PRO A 68 -20.92 -24.90 -6.57
CA PRO A 68 -19.52 -24.60 -6.85
C PRO A 68 -18.63 -24.93 -5.64
N ASP A 69 -17.50 -25.61 -5.86
CA ASP A 69 -16.61 -26.12 -4.80
C ASP A 69 -15.72 -25.06 -4.12
N GLN A 70 -15.88 -23.75 -4.37
CA GLN A 70 -14.97 -22.74 -3.82
C GLN A 70 -15.43 -22.27 -2.43
N ALA A 71 -14.59 -22.35 -1.40
CA ALA A 71 -14.94 -22.08 0.00
C ALA A 71 -15.61 -20.72 0.24
N VAL A 72 -15.08 -19.65 -0.35
CA VAL A 72 -15.70 -18.31 -0.31
C VAL A 72 -15.96 -17.86 -1.74
N LEU A 73 -17.23 -17.75 -2.11
CA LEU A 73 -17.65 -17.39 -3.47
C LEU A 73 -18.87 -16.46 -3.44
N LEU A 74 -18.77 -15.35 -4.15
CA LEU A 74 -19.92 -14.50 -4.48
C LEU A 74 -20.46 -14.93 -5.85
N ASP A 75 -21.59 -15.63 -5.86
CA ASP A 75 -22.26 -16.06 -7.08
C ASP A 75 -23.27 -14.98 -7.52
N LEU A 76 -22.89 -14.19 -8.54
CA LEU A 76 -23.74 -13.15 -9.11
C LEU A 76 -24.89 -13.74 -9.95
N GLY A 77 -24.71 -14.92 -10.54
CA GLY A 77 -25.72 -15.58 -11.37
C GLY A 77 -26.84 -16.17 -10.53
N GLY A 78 -26.47 -16.90 -9.48
CA GLY A 78 -27.41 -17.45 -8.50
C GLY A 78 -27.93 -16.42 -7.48
N ARG A 79 -27.35 -15.21 -7.44
CA ARG A 79 -27.56 -14.19 -6.40
C ARG A 79 -27.38 -14.76 -5.00
N ARG A 80 -26.35 -15.58 -4.80
CA ARG A 80 -26.07 -16.29 -3.55
C ARG A 80 -24.64 -15.99 -3.11
N PHE A 81 -24.44 -15.85 -1.81
CA PHE A 81 -23.11 -15.72 -1.24
C PHE A 81 -22.77 -16.97 -0.45
N PHE A 82 -21.68 -17.63 -0.79
CA PHE A 82 -21.20 -18.84 -0.13
C PHE A 82 -20.04 -18.51 0.78
N PHE A 83 -20.17 -18.87 2.06
CA PHE A 83 -19.11 -18.80 3.06
C PHE A 83 -18.98 -20.15 3.77
N PHE A 84 -18.07 -21.00 3.27
CA PHE A 84 -17.90 -22.40 3.67
C PHE A 84 -19.21 -23.19 3.52
N MET A 85 -19.83 -23.65 4.61
CA MET A 85 -21.14 -24.33 4.57
C MET A 85 -22.34 -23.37 4.66
N ILE A 86 -22.10 -22.09 4.89
CA ILE A 86 -23.15 -21.09 5.06
C ILE A 86 -23.51 -20.54 3.68
N GLU A 87 -24.76 -20.74 3.28
CA GLU A 87 -25.36 -20.15 2.10
C GLU A 87 -26.20 -18.94 2.53
N ILE A 88 -25.81 -17.75 2.10
CA ILE A 88 -26.52 -16.50 2.42
C ILE A 88 -27.30 -16.09 1.18
N TRP A 89 -28.63 -16.07 1.33
CA TRP A 89 -29.52 -15.56 0.30
C TRP A 89 -29.70 -14.04 0.41
N PRO A 90 -30.17 -13.35 -0.66
CA PRO A 90 -30.34 -11.90 -0.64
C PRO A 90 -31.28 -11.41 0.47
N GLN A 91 -32.33 -12.17 0.81
CA GLN A 91 -33.21 -11.82 1.92
C GLN A 91 -32.57 -11.98 3.31
N GLU A 92 -31.51 -12.78 3.42
CA GLU A 92 -30.76 -13.04 4.65
C GLU A 92 -29.51 -12.15 4.79
N PHE A 93 -29.40 -11.14 3.93
CA PHE A 93 -28.26 -10.22 3.91
C PHE A 93 -28.07 -9.42 5.22
N TYR A 94 -29.08 -9.39 6.09
CA TYR A 94 -28.98 -8.78 7.41
C TYR A 94 -27.88 -9.41 8.29
N PHE A 95 -27.53 -10.69 8.09
CA PHE A 95 -26.38 -11.30 8.78
C PHE A 95 -25.05 -10.65 8.40
N VAL A 96 -24.86 -10.37 7.10
CA VAL A 96 -23.65 -9.71 6.59
C VAL A 96 -23.61 -8.25 7.05
N ALA A 97 -24.74 -7.54 6.97
CA ALA A 97 -24.84 -6.16 7.45
C ALA A 97 -24.51 -6.06 8.94
N GLY A 98 -25.07 -6.97 9.77
CA GLY A 98 -24.76 -7.06 11.19
C GLY A 98 -23.28 -7.32 11.47
N LEU A 99 -22.65 -8.23 10.71
CA LEU A 99 -21.21 -8.50 10.82
C LEU A 99 -20.38 -7.26 10.46
N LEU A 100 -20.75 -6.51 9.42
CA LEU A 100 -20.06 -5.28 9.02
C LEU A 100 -20.21 -4.18 10.08
N ILE A 101 -21.38 -4.04 10.70
CA ILE A 101 -21.61 -3.10 11.81
C ILE A 101 -20.73 -3.49 13.00
N MET A 102 -20.72 -4.76 13.39
CA MET A 102 -19.88 -5.25 14.49
C MET A 102 -18.39 -5.11 14.19
N ALA A 103 -17.97 -5.34 12.95
CA ALA A 103 -16.60 -5.12 12.50
C ALA A 103 -16.22 -3.63 12.54
N GLY A 104 -17.12 -2.74 12.12
CA GLY A 104 -16.93 -1.29 12.18
C GLY A 104 -16.81 -0.77 13.61
N LEU A 105 -17.73 -1.19 14.50
CA LEU A 105 -17.67 -0.88 15.92
C LEU A 105 -16.41 -1.46 16.57
N GLY A 106 -16.11 -2.73 16.30
CA GLY A 106 -14.91 -3.41 16.81
C GLY A 106 -13.63 -2.71 16.36
N LEU A 107 -13.55 -2.30 15.09
CA LEU A 107 -12.42 -1.53 14.57
C LEU A 107 -12.33 -0.16 15.23
N PHE A 108 -13.46 0.55 15.38
CA PHE A 108 -13.51 1.85 16.05
C PHE A 108 -13.01 1.75 17.50
N LEU A 109 -13.54 0.80 18.28
CA LEU A 109 -13.10 0.52 19.65
C LEU A 109 -11.63 0.14 19.73
N PHE A 110 -11.14 -0.71 18.82
CA PHE A 110 -9.73 -1.07 18.77
C PHE A 110 -8.85 0.14 18.45
N THR A 111 -9.28 1.02 17.54
CA THR A 111 -8.53 2.24 17.20
C THR A 111 -8.57 3.29 18.32
N SER A 112 -9.64 3.39 19.09
CA SER A 112 -9.70 4.31 20.24
C SER A 112 -8.88 3.80 21.42
N ALA A 113 -8.82 2.48 21.65
CA ALA A 113 -8.06 1.87 22.73
C ALA A 113 -6.56 1.69 22.42
N ALA A 114 -6.22 1.18 21.24
CA ALA A 114 -4.85 0.83 20.85
C ALA A 114 -4.23 1.83 19.83
N GLY A 115 -4.96 2.89 19.46
CA GLY A 115 -4.47 3.92 18.56
C GLY A 115 -4.14 3.41 17.15
N ARG A 116 -2.91 3.67 16.70
CA ARG A 116 -2.43 3.37 15.34
C ARG A 116 -1.98 1.93 15.13
N VAL A 117 -2.20 1.02 16.09
CA VAL A 117 -1.77 -0.38 15.94
C VAL A 117 -2.45 -1.03 14.73
N TRP A 118 -3.75 -0.81 14.53
CA TRP A 118 -4.44 -1.36 13.35
C TRP A 118 -3.87 -0.79 12.05
N CYS A 119 -3.89 0.55 11.94
CA CYS A 119 -3.44 1.25 10.74
C CYS A 119 -1.95 1.01 10.43
N GLY A 120 -1.11 0.81 11.46
CA GLY A 120 0.33 0.61 11.32
C GLY A 120 0.78 -0.83 11.01
N TYR A 121 -0.06 -1.83 11.31
CA TYR A 121 0.33 -3.24 11.21
C TYR A 121 -0.59 -4.10 10.34
N ALA A 122 -1.91 -3.94 10.40
CA ALA A 122 -2.88 -4.84 9.77
C ALA A 122 -3.66 -4.21 8.61
N CYS A 123 -3.66 -2.87 8.48
CA CYS A 123 -4.36 -2.20 7.40
C CYS A 123 -3.91 -2.73 6.02
N PRO A 124 -4.83 -3.10 5.10
CA PRO A 124 -4.49 -3.62 3.78
C PRO A 124 -3.53 -2.69 3.02
N GLN A 125 -3.78 -1.38 3.04
CA GLN A 125 -2.87 -0.41 2.42
C GLN A 125 -1.43 -0.53 2.95
N THR A 126 -1.28 -0.73 4.26
CA THR A 126 0.03 -0.84 4.91
C THR A 126 0.72 -2.16 4.58
N VAL A 127 -0.02 -3.27 4.51
CA VAL A 127 0.50 -4.60 4.18
C VAL A 127 1.05 -4.61 2.75
N TRP A 128 0.29 -4.09 1.77
CA TRP A 128 0.72 -4.04 0.38
C TRP A 128 1.88 -3.07 0.18
N THR A 129 1.82 -1.87 0.78
CA THR A 129 2.92 -0.91 0.70
C THR A 129 4.21 -1.48 1.30
N ASP A 130 4.14 -2.21 2.42
CA ASP A 130 5.31 -2.85 3.03
C ASP A 130 5.85 -4.01 2.17
N LEU A 131 4.98 -4.75 1.48
CA LEU A 131 5.37 -5.76 0.48
C LEU A 131 6.12 -5.11 -0.69
N PHE A 132 5.60 -4.03 -1.28
CA PHE A 132 6.29 -3.34 -2.39
C PHE A 132 7.64 -2.75 -1.96
N ILE A 133 7.73 -2.17 -0.76
CA ILE A 133 8.99 -1.64 -0.22
C ILE A 133 9.98 -2.79 0.08
N LEU A 134 9.51 -3.95 0.52
CA LEU A 134 10.36 -5.13 0.70
C LEU A 134 10.98 -5.56 -0.62
N VAL A 135 10.14 -5.71 -1.64
CA VAL A 135 10.54 -6.14 -2.98
C VAL A 135 11.53 -5.15 -3.56
N GLU A 136 11.25 -3.85 -3.46
CA GLU A 136 12.19 -2.81 -3.90
C GLU A 136 13.52 -2.90 -3.14
N ARG A 137 13.50 -3.13 -1.83
CA ARG A 137 14.72 -3.32 -1.04
C ARG A 137 15.47 -4.59 -1.43
N TRP A 138 14.79 -5.64 -1.85
CA TRP A 138 15.43 -6.88 -2.31
C TRP A 138 16.12 -6.70 -3.66
N ILE A 139 15.55 -5.88 -4.54
CA ILE A 139 16.08 -5.61 -5.89
C ILE A 139 17.15 -4.50 -5.90
N GLU A 140 16.90 -3.37 -5.24
CA GLU A 140 17.77 -2.17 -5.27
C GLU A 140 18.71 -2.07 -4.06
N GLY A 141 18.41 -2.78 -2.97
CA GLY A 141 19.23 -2.82 -1.75
C GLY A 141 18.88 -1.79 -0.67
N ASP A 142 19.82 -1.56 0.25
CA ASP A 142 19.67 -0.62 1.36
C ASP A 142 19.61 0.86 0.92
N ARG A 143 19.34 1.77 1.86
CA ARG A 143 19.19 3.22 1.60
C ARG A 143 20.37 3.82 0.82
N ASN A 144 21.61 3.49 1.20
CA ASN A 144 22.80 4.06 0.54
C ASN A 144 22.96 3.57 -0.90
N ALA A 145 22.61 2.31 -1.19
CA ALA A 145 22.64 1.76 -2.54
C ALA A 145 21.61 2.44 -3.44
N ARG A 146 20.40 2.69 -2.91
CA ARG A 146 19.34 3.43 -3.62
C ARG A 146 19.71 4.88 -3.87
N LEU A 147 20.30 5.57 -2.89
CA LEU A 147 20.75 6.94 -3.08
C LEU A 147 21.83 7.02 -4.16
N ARG A 148 22.80 6.11 -4.14
CA ARG A 148 23.84 6.02 -5.18
C ARG A 148 23.24 5.76 -6.56
N LEU A 149 22.30 4.82 -6.67
CA LEU A 149 21.61 4.49 -7.93
C LEU A 149 20.76 5.66 -8.44
N HIS A 150 20.17 6.45 -7.53
CA HIS A 150 19.39 7.62 -7.89
C HIS A 150 20.26 8.71 -8.53
N HIS A 151 21.42 9.00 -7.95
CA HIS A 151 22.37 10.02 -8.45
C HIS A 151 23.25 9.55 -9.63
N GLN A 152 23.36 8.24 -9.88
CA GLN A 152 24.13 7.71 -11.01
C GLN A 152 23.48 8.07 -12.36
N ALA A 153 24.30 8.29 -13.38
CA ALA A 153 23.87 8.42 -14.77
C ALA A 153 23.10 7.17 -15.25
N TRP A 154 22.40 7.29 -16.38
CA TRP A 154 21.67 6.17 -16.98
C TRP A 154 22.65 5.12 -17.52
N ASP A 155 22.95 4.14 -16.67
CA ASP A 155 23.80 2.98 -16.98
C ASP A 155 22.97 1.70 -17.12
N LEU A 156 23.53 0.67 -17.77
CA LEU A 156 22.90 -0.64 -17.97
C LEU A 156 22.49 -1.30 -16.65
N GLU A 157 23.28 -1.13 -15.59
CA GLU A 157 22.92 -1.64 -14.25
C GLU A 157 21.64 -1.00 -13.72
N LYS A 158 21.49 0.32 -13.91
CA LYS A 158 20.32 1.09 -13.47
C LYS A 158 19.08 0.72 -14.26
N LEU A 159 19.22 0.55 -15.58
CA LEU A 159 18.12 0.09 -16.42
C LEU A 159 17.64 -1.31 -16.00
N ARG A 160 18.56 -2.27 -15.81
CA ARG A 160 18.23 -3.63 -15.37
C ARG A 160 17.50 -3.65 -14.04
N LYS A 161 18.04 -2.97 -13.01
CA LYS A 161 17.41 -2.91 -11.68
C LYS A 161 16.02 -2.30 -11.74
N ARG A 162 15.84 -1.25 -12.53
CA ARG A 162 14.55 -0.58 -12.68
C ARG A 162 13.55 -1.42 -13.45
N ALA A 163 13.99 -2.10 -14.52
CA ALA A 163 13.16 -3.04 -15.26
C ALA A 163 12.66 -4.18 -14.35
N VAL A 164 13.57 -4.83 -13.61
CA VAL A 164 13.19 -5.90 -12.66
C VAL A 164 12.19 -5.40 -11.62
N LYS A 165 12.40 -4.19 -11.07
CA LYS A 165 11.42 -3.59 -10.14
C LYS A 165 10.04 -3.46 -10.77
N TRP A 166 9.94 -2.85 -11.94
CA TRP A 166 8.66 -2.67 -12.64
C TRP A 166 8.02 -4.00 -13.01
N THR A 167 8.80 -4.99 -13.47
CA THR A 167 8.31 -6.33 -13.77
C THR A 167 7.73 -7.00 -12.54
N VAL A 168 8.44 -6.98 -11.40
CA VAL A 168 7.93 -7.61 -10.17
C VAL A 168 6.71 -6.85 -9.63
N TRP A 169 6.69 -5.52 -9.71
CA TRP A 169 5.51 -4.74 -9.33
C TRP A 169 4.29 -5.08 -10.20
N PHE A 170 4.49 -5.21 -11.51
CA PHE A 170 3.46 -5.61 -12.43
C PHE A 170 2.95 -7.02 -12.13
N LEU A 171 3.85 -7.98 -11.86
CA LEU A 171 3.47 -9.36 -11.50
C LEU A 171 2.67 -9.42 -10.19
N ILE A 172 3.06 -8.65 -9.17
CA ILE A 172 2.31 -8.58 -7.90
C ILE A 172 0.93 -7.96 -8.13
N GLY A 173 0.86 -6.91 -8.93
CA GLY A 173 -0.40 -6.26 -9.29
C GLY A 173 -1.31 -7.15 -10.14
N LEU A 174 -0.75 -8.01 -10.99
CA LEU A 174 -1.52 -8.97 -11.79
C LEU A 174 -1.99 -10.17 -10.97
N ALA A 175 -1.23 -10.55 -9.94
CA ALA A 175 -1.60 -11.64 -9.05
C ALA A 175 -2.69 -11.25 -8.04
N THR A 176 -2.92 -9.94 -7.80
CA THR A 176 -3.90 -9.39 -6.85
C THR A 176 -5.15 -8.94 -7.58
#